data_AF-A0A098M4D4-F1
#
_entry.id   AF-A0A098M4D4-F1
#
_cell.length_a   1.000
_cell.length_b   1.000
_cell.length_c   1.000
_cell.angle_alpha   90.00
_cell.angle_beta   90.00
_cell.angle_gamma   90.00
#
_symmetry.space_group_name_H-M   'P 1'
#
loop_
_entity.id
_entity.type
_entity.pdbx_description
1 polymer ?
#
loop_
_entity_poly.entity_id
_entity_poly.type
_entity_poly.pdbx_seq_one_letter_code
_entity_poly.pdbx_strand_id
1 'polypeptide(L)'
;MIILGVGLLTIHSYKNNLNEEIVKYLAEKGYSQNEILKVYTEFGKLPLVSTTVIFQDEVNARYFYRKENGRIYQYSCAPLRGVDPEYKYKHEEKY
;
A
#
# COMPACT_ATOMS: atom_id res chain seq x y z
N MET A 1 23.16 -17.72 -14.43
CA MET A 1 22.90 -16.36 -13.91
C MET A 1 22.08 -15.49 -14.89
N ILE A 2 21.10 -16.06 -15.62
CA ILE A 2 20.20 -15.29 -16.52
C ILE A 2 18.75 -15.37 -16.01
N ILE A 3 18.35 -16.54 -15.46
CA ILE A 3 17.01 -16.78 -14.89
C ILE A 3 16.72 -15.86 -13.68
N LEU A 4 17.74 -15.56 -12.86
CA LEU A 4 17.60 -14.66 -11.69
C LEU A 4 17.34 -13.20 -12.09
N GLY A 5 17.93 -12.74 -13.20
CA GLY A 5 17.75 -11.35 -13.67
C GLY A 5 16.34 -11.10 -14.19
N VAL A 6 15.80 -12.04 -14.98
CA VAL A 6 14.44 -11.93 -15.53
C VAL A 6 13.38 -11.97 -14.43
N GLY A 7 13.54 -12.85 -13.44
CA GLY A 7 12.58 -12.96 -12.32
C GLY A 7 12.54 -11.72 -11.42
N LEU A 8 13.68 -11.06 -11.18
CA LEU A 8 13.71 -9.83 -10.37
C LEU A 8 13.05 -8.64 -11.10
N LEU A 9 13.25 -8.53 -12.42
CA LEU A 9 12.66 -7.46 -13.22
C LEU A 9 11.13 -7.55 -13.28
N THR A 10 10.58 -8.77 -13.43
CA THR A 10 9.12 -8.96 -13.45
C THR A 10 8.49 -8.61 -12.10
N ILE A 11 9.12 -9.00 -10.99
CA ILE A 11 8.67 -8.64 -9.63
C ILE A 11 8.72 -7.12 -9.43
N HIS A 12 9.81 -6.47 -9.83
CA HIS A 12 9.95 -5.02 -9.68
C HIS A 12 8.89 -4.27 -10.51
N SER A 13 8.69 -4.65 -11.77
CA SER A 13 7.67 -4.08 -12.64
C SER A 13 6.26 -4.24 -12.06
N TYR A 14 5.94 -5.43 -11.56
CA TYR A 14 4.66 -5.70 -10.91
C TYR A 14 4.44 -4.83 -9.67
N LYS A 15 5.45 -4.68 -8.80
CA LYS A 15 5.38 -3.80 -7.63
C LYS A 15 5.13 -2.34 -8.01
N ASN A 16 5.83 -1.84 -9.03
CA ASN A 16 5.67 -0.45 -9.48
C ASN A 16 4.28 -0.23 -10.07
N ASN A 17 3.81 -1.15 -10.92
CA ASN A 17 2.47 -1.08 -11.48
C ASN A 17 1.40 -1.08 -10.38
N LEU A 18 1.51 -1.96 -9.37
CA LEU A 18 0.55 -1.95 -8.27
C LEU A 18 0.64 -0.67 -7.43
N ASN A 19 1.84 -0.14 -7.17
CA ASN A 19 1.98 1.15 -6.49
C ASN A 19 1.27 2.28 -7.27
N GLU A 20 1.44 2.34 -8.60
CA GLU A 20 0.78 3.33 -9.46
C GLU A 20 -0.75 3.18 -9.44
N GLU A 21 -1.26 1.95 -9.48
CA GLU A 21 -2.69 1.68 -9.39
C GLU A 21 -3.28 2.14 -8.03
N ILE A 22 -2.58 1.90 -6.92
CA ILE A 22 -2.99 2.38 -5.60
C ILE A 22 -2.95 3.90 -5.52
N VAL A 23 -1.91 4.55 -6.05
CA VAL A 23 -1.83 6.02 -6.10
C VAL A 23 -3.00 6.58 -6.92
N LYS A 24 -3.33 5.97 -8.06
CA LYS A 24 -4.47 6.37 -8.88
C LYS A 24 -5.79 6.20 -8.13
N TYR A 25 -5.99 5.07 -7.46
CA TYR A 25 -7.17 4.83 -6.61
C TYR A 25 -7.31 5.91 -5.53
N LEU A 26 -6.23 6.26 -4.85
CA LEU A 26 -6.24 7.33 -3.84
C LEU A 26 -6.55 8.71 -4.44
N ALA A 27 -6.04 8.99 -5.64
CA ALA A 27 -6.39 10.21 -6.37
C ALA A 27 -7.88 10.28 -6.72
N GLU A 28 -8.47 9.17 -7.15
CA GLU A 28 -9.92 9.06 -7.39
C GLU A 28 -10.75 9.25 -6.10
N LYS A 29 -10.16 8.96 -4.94
CA LYS A 29 -10.73 9.21 -3.60
C LYS A 29 -10.52 10.65 -3.09
N GLY A 30 -9.80 11.48 -3.85
CA GLY A 30 -9.58 12.90 -3.53
C GLY A 30 -8.23 13.22 -2.88
N TYR A 31 -7.34 12.25 -2.71
CA TYR A 31 -5.99 12.50 -2.20
C TYR A 31 -5.09 13.07 -3.28
N SER A 32 -4.33 14.10 -2.95
CA SER A 32 -3.25 14.61 -3.78
C SER A 32 -1.98 13.78 -3.59
N GLN A 33 -1.10 13.77 -4.59
CA GLN A 33 0.19 13.07 -4.50
C GLN A 33 1.06 13.61 -3.36
N ASN A 34 0.91 14.90 -3.01
CA ASN A 34 1.66 15.53 -1.92
C ASN A 34 1.17 15.07 -0.53
N GLU A 35 0.00 14.45 -0.42
CA GLU A 35 -0.47 13.88 0.84
C GLU A 35 0.09 12.46 1.08
N ILE A 36 0.67 11.83 0.07
CA ILE A 36 1.28 10.50 0.18
C ILE A 36 2.76 10.67 0.47
N LEU A 37 3.20 10.29 1.68
CA LEU A 37 4.61 10.26 2.04
C LEU A 37 5.33 9.09 1.36
N LYS A 38 4.70 7.92 1.36
CA LYS A 38 5.32 6.68 0.87
C LYS A 38 4.27 5.69 0.39
N VAL A 39 4.55 5.05 -0.74
CA VAL A 39 3.81 3.89 -1.25
C VAL A 39 4.80 2.77 -1.61
N TYR A 40 4.55 1.55 -1.15
CA TYR A 40 5.41 0.42 -1.51
C TYR A 40 4.68 -0.93 -1.38
N THR A 41 4.95 -1.81 -2.35
CA THR A 41 4.36 -3.15 -2.41
C THR A 41 5.30 -4.21 -1.86
N GLU A 42 4.77 -5.04 -0.97
CA GLU A 42 5.44 -6.16 -0.33
C GLU A 42 4.71 -7.47 -0.62
N PHE A 43 5.47 -8.57 -0.69
CA PHE A 43 4.94 -9.92 -0.83
C PHE A 43 5.03 -10.62 0.53
N GLY A 44 3.90 -11.10 1.04
CA GLY A 44 3.82 -11.82 2.32
C GLY A 44 4.21 -13.30 2.24
N LYS A 45 3.92 -14.05 3.32
CA LYS A 45 4.24 -15.49 3.47
C LYS A 45 3.36 -16.47 2.67
N LEU A 46 2.39 -15.96 1.95
CA LEU A 46 1.55 -16.62 0.94
C LEU A 46 1.41 -15.56 -0.18
N PRO A 47 0.96 -15.83 -1.42
CA PRO A 47 0.90 -14.80 -2.47
C PRO A 47 -0.14 -13.68 -2.22
N LEU A 48 -0.39 -13.32 -0.96
CA LEU A 48 -0.92 -12.01 -0.59
C LEU A 48 0.11 -10.93 -0.92
N VAL A 49 -0.20 -10.19 -1.96
CA VAL A 49 0.43 -8.93 -2.31
C VAL A 49 -0.27 -7.83 -1.52
N SER A 50 0.50 -7.00 -0.81
CA SER A 50 -0.03 -5.86 -0.07
C SER A 50 0.75 -4.61 -0.43
N THR A 51 0.04 -3.51 -0.63
CA THR A 51 0.64 -2.19 -0.83
C THR A 51 0.42 -1.36 0.42
N THR A 52 1.52 -0.91 1.02
CA THR A 52 1.50 -0.03 2.17
C THR A 52 1.55 1.42 1.72
N VAL A 53 0.68 2.25 2.29
CA VAL A 53 0.66 3.70 2.14
C VAL A 53 0.91 4.35 3.50
N ILE A 54 1.74 5.38 3.52
CA ILE A 54 1.95 6.28 4.65
C ILE A 54 1.60 7.68 4.17
N PHE A 55 0.71 8.37 4.88
CA PHE A 55 0.30 9.74 4.56
C PHE A 55 1.21 10.76 5.26
N GLN A 56 1.36 11.95 4.68
CA GLN A 56 2.23 13.00 5.19
C GLN A 56 1.78 13.55 6.54
N ASP A 57 0.47 13.66 6.76
CA ASP A 57 -0.10 14.21 7.99
C ASP A 57 -0.29 13.15 9.10
N GLU A 58 0.06 11.89 8.83
CA GLU A 58 -0.04 10.78 9.77
C GLU A 58 1.09 9.74 9.60
N VAL A 59 2.33 10.23 9.70
CA VAL A 59 3.55 9.44 9.43
C VAL A 59 3.76 8.22 10.34
N ASN A 60 3.03 8.15 11.45
CA ASN A 60 3.10 7.07 12.43
C ASN A 60 2.05 5.97 12.21
N ALA A 61 1.27 6.05 11.13
CA ALA A 61 0.31 5.04 10.73
C ALA A 61 0.66 4.45 9.35
N ARG A 62 0.28 3.19 9.15
CA ARG A 62 0.37 2.49 7.86
C ARG A 62 -1.01 2.01 7.47
N TYR A 63 -1.31 2.20 6.20
CA TYR A 63 -2.56 1.80 5.58
C TYR A 63 -2.28 0.72 4.54
N PHE A 64 -2.98 -0.41 4.64
CA PHE A 64 -2.73 -1.56 3.80
C PHE A 64 -3.84 -1.72 2.76
N TYR A 65 -3.44 -1.69 1.51
CA TYR A 65 -4.32 -1.85 0.35
C TYR A 65 -4.00 -3.15 -0.37
N ARG A 66 -5.03 -3.73 -0.97
CA ARG A 66 -4.88 -4.87 -1.88
C ARG A 66 -5.80 -4.74 -3.08
N LYS A 67 -5.40 -5.35 -4.18
CA LYS A 67 -6.22 -5.52 -5.37
C LYS A 67 -6.67 -6.97 -5.49
N GLU A 68 -7.96 -7.21 -5.39
CA GLU A 68 -8.55 -8.54 -5.58
C GLU A 68 -9.73 -8.45 -6.56
N ASN A 69 -9.78 -9.36 -7.52
CA ASN A 69 -10.84 -9.39 -8.55
C ASN A 69 -11.03 -8.03 -9.26
N GLY A 70 -9.93 -7.32 -9.50
CA GLY A 70 -9.92 -6.00 -10.14
C GLY A 70 -10.33 -4.83 -9.25
N ARG A 71 -10.65 -5.06 -7.97
CA ARG A 71 -11.06 -4.02 -7.02
C ARG A 71 -9.95 -3.74 -6.02
N ILE A 72 -9.65 -2.46 -5.84
CA ILE A 72 -8.73 -1.97 -4.81
C ILE A 72 -9.56 -1.58 -3.58
N TYR A 73 -9.06 -1.94 -2.41
CA TYR A 73 -9.65 -1.54 -1.14
C TYR A 73 -8.62 -1.55 -0.01
N GLN A 74 -8.81 -0.68 0.98
CA GLN A 74 -8.08 -0.76 2.23
C GLN A 74 -8.61 -1.95 3.05
N TYR A 75 -7.75 -2.89 3.44
CA TYR A 75 -8.17 -4.05 4.24
C TYR A 75 -7.76 -3.96 5.71
N SER A 76 -6.80 -3.10 6.05
CA SER A 76 -6.32 -2.94 7.43
C SER A 76 -5.49 -1.65 7.58
N CYS A 77 -5.23 -1.26 8.82
CA CYS A 77 -4.30 -0.22 9.23
C CYS A 77 -3.54 -0.67 10.50
N ALA A 78 -2.35 -0.13 10.71
CA ALA A 78 -1.55 -0.43 11.90
C ALA A 78 -0.64 0.76 12.25
N PRO A 79 -0.25 0.91 13.53
CA PRO A 79 0.78 1.88 13.87
C PRO A 79 2.12 1.46 13.25
N LEU A 80 2.95 2.45 12.92
CA LEU A 80 4.32 2.22 12.49
C LEU A 80 5.20 1.78 13.66
N ARG A 81 4.90 2.23 14.88
CA ARG A 81 5.63 1.92 16.11
C ARG A 81 4.69 1.72 17.29
N GLY A 82 4.98 0.71 18.11
CA GLY A 82 4.20 0.41 19.32
C GLY A 82 2.84 -0.22 19.03
N VAL A 83 2.04 -0.36 20.08
CA VAL A 83 0.63 -0.77 20.01
C VAL A 83 -0.15 0.24 20.83
N ASP A 84 -1.04 0.97 20.17
CA ASP A 84 -2.00 1.86 20.82
C ASP A 84 -3.41 1.41 20.40
N PRO A 85 -4.15 0.70 21.27
CA PRO A 85 -5.48 0.20 20.95
C PRO A 85 -6.54 1.30 20.84
N GLU A 86 -6.25 2.52 21.31
CA GLU A 86 -7.16 3.67 21.23
C GLU A 86 -6.86 4.58 20.03
N TYR A 87 -5.82 4.25 19.25
CA TYR A 87 -5.41 5.06 18.11
C TYR A 87 -6.50 5.13 17.05
N LYS A 88 -6.88 6.35 16.67
CA LYS A 88 -7.84 6.62 15.61
C LYS A 88 -7.09 6.97 14.32
N TYR A 89 -7.24 6.10 13.32
CA TYR A 89 -6.63 6.26 12.01
C TYR A 89 -7.40 7.29 11.18
N LYS A 90 -6.75 8.38 10.81
CA LYS A 90 -7.38 9.47 10.03
C LYS A 90 -7.91 9.02 8.66
N HIS A 91 -7.23 8.09 8.02
CA HIS A 91 -7.50 7.68 6.63
C HIS A 91 -8.17 6.31 6.54
N GLU A 92 -8.69 5.78 7.65
CA GLU A 92 -9.40 4.50 7.64
C GLU A 92 -10.65 4.58 6.76
N GLU A 93 -10.66 3.80 5.69
CA GLU A 93 -11.83 3.68 4.82
C GLU A 93 -12.97 2.94 5.53
N LYS A 94 -14.15 3.55 5.52
CA LYS A 94 -15.40 2.90 5.94
C LYS A 94 -15.98 2.12 4.76
N TYR A 95 -16.41 0.89 5.02
CA TYR A 95 -17.13 0.03 4.07
C TYR A 95 -18.58 0.46 3.89
#